data_AF-A0ABD6PQV4-F1
#
_entry.id   AF-A0ABD6PQV4-F1
#
_cell.length_a   1.000
_cell.length_b   1.000
_cell.length_c   1.000
_cell.angle_alpha   90.00
_cell.angle_beta   90.00
_cell.angle_gamma   90.00
#
_symmetry.space_group_name_H-M   'P 1'
#
loop_
_entity.id
_entity.type
_entity.pdbx_description
1 polymer ?
#
loop_
_entity_poly.entity_id
_entity_poly.type
_entity_poly.pdbx_seq_one_letter_code
_entity_poly.pdbx_strand_id
1 'polypeptide(L)'
;MNIEYTKTAFETRQKLLKEAEDKCSELTAQIEAAEAGVSEAEAVINEFAGLRSKRKGIFADLLKMGKPTNTEEAKELDSEIAAKREEADRAADMLEAQKELLESLFNDRRQHLNRISELRNLLAVSRYEMFIAGIEETHLPEYLEAARTYTKAAAKLAGIGKAAIEMRTNLQENGLRPDCRNYGEFMPNRIIDLRLPGFFNMMDNTGGEENAIFDIFKDMEKEKEAVFNSLK
;
A
#
# COMPACT_ATOMS: atom_id res chain seq x y z
N MET A 1 9.34 5.68 15.38
CA MET A 1 8.71 6.43 14.27
C MET A 1 7.45 7.12 14.83
N ASN A 2 7.10 8.36 14.47
CA ASN A 2 5.91 9.01 15.07
C ASN A 2 4.63 8.53 14.38
N ILE A 3 3.76 7.80 15.10
CA ILE A 3 2.52 7.23 14.56
C ILE A 3 1.56 8.30 13.98
N GLU A 4 1.47 9.48 14.59
CA GLU A 4 0.59 10.56 14.15
C GLU A 4 1.04 11.12 12.80
N TYR A 5 2.35 11.25 12.61
CA TYR A 5 2.94 11.66 11.34
C TYR A 5 2.61 10.64 10.24
N THR A 6 2.82 9.34 10.50
CA THR A 6 2.52 8.27 9.53
C THR A 6 1.03 8.20 9.18
N LYS A 7 0.14 8.42 10.16
CA LYS A 7 -1.31 8.45 9.96
C LYS A 7 -1.73 9.66 9.10
N THR A 8 -1.20 10.84 9.40
CA THR A 8 -1.46 12.05 8.61
C THR A 8 -0.98 11.90 7.16
N ALA A 9 0.20 11.30 6.98
CA ALA A 9 0.74 11.01 5.65
C ALA A 9 -0.13 10.01 4.87
N PHE A 10 -0.63 8.96 5.54
CA PHE A 10 -1.55 7.99 4.94
C PHE A 10 -2.86 8.63 4.49
N GLU A 11 -3.51 9.42 5.35
CA GLU A 11 -4.75 10.13 5.04
C GLU A 11 -4.57 11.11 3.87
N THR A 12 -3.46 11.86 3.87
CA THR A 12 -3.12 12.78 2.77
C THR A 12 -2.94 12.01 1.45
N ARG A 13 -2.21 10.89 1.47
CA ARG A 13 -2.00 10.05 0.27
C ARG A 13 -3.30 9.43 -0.24
N GLN A 14 -4.22 9.05 0.65
CA GLN A 14 -5.55 8.57 0.26
C GLN A 14 -6.36 9.64 -0.45
N LYS A 15 -6.37 10.86 0.09
CA LYS A 15 -7.07 11.99 -0.52
C LYS A 15 -6.51 12.31 -1.91
N LEU A 16 -5.19 12.39 -2.03
CA LEU A 16 -4.52 12.62 -3.32
C LEU A 16 -4.76 11.50 -4.33
N LEU A 17 -4.84 10.24 -3.88
CA LEU A 17 -5.17 9.12 -4.76
C LEU A 17 -6.56 9.30 -5.35
N LYS A 18 -7.54 9.60 -4.50
CA LYS A 18 -8.93 9.82 -4.94
C LYS A 18 -9.03 10.99 -5.93
N GLU A 19 -8.39 12.11 -5.62
CA GLU A 19 -8.35 13.28 -6.52
C GLU A 19 -7.75 12.92 -7.89
N ALA A 20 -6.69 12.12 -7.93
CA ALA A 20 -6.09 11.67 -9.18
C ALA A 20 -6.98 10.69 -9.96
N GLU A 21 -7.66 9.77 -9.27
CA GLU A 21 -8.63 8.83 -9.87
C GLU A 21 -9.86 9.56 -10.43
N ASP A 22 -10.39 10.54 -9.69
CA ASP A 22 -11.49 11.40 -10.13
C ASP A 22 -11.07 12.19 -11.38
N LYS A 23 -9.87 12.78 -11.38
CA LYS A 23 -9.36 13.53 -12.55
C LYS A 23 -9.13 12.65 -13.76
N CYS A 24 -8.63 11.42 -13.57
CA CYS A 24 -8.47 10.45 -14.65
C CYS A 24 -9.81 10.05 -15.26
N SER A 25 -10.86 9.95 -14.44
CA SER A 25 -12.22 9.66 -14.89
C SER A 25 -12.79 10.82 -15.71
N GLU A 26 -12.60 12.05 -15.24
CA GLU A 26 -12.98 13.27 -15.97
C GLU A 26 -12.30 13.36 -17.34
N LEU A 27 -10.98 13.13 -17.39
CA LEU A 27 -10.21 13.13 -18.65
C LEU A 27 -10.69 12.03 -19.61
N THR A 28 -11.10 10.88 -19.09
CA THR A 28 -11.64 9.80 -19.92
C THR A 28 -12.95 10.21 -20.59
N ALA A 29 -13.86 10.86 -19.85
CA ALA A 29 -15.09 11.39 -20.43
C ALA A 29 -14.84 12.50 -21.47
N GLN A 30 -13.84 13.36 -21.25
CA GLN A 30 -13.44 14.38 -22.22
C GLN A 30 -12.87 13.77 -23.51
N ILE A 31 -12.05 12.72 -23.38
CA ILE A 31 -11.53 11.97 -24.53
C ILE A 31 -12.68 11.34 -25.33
N GLU A 32 -13.61 10.65 -24.67
CA GLU A 32 -14.76 10.04 -25.33
C GLU A 32 -15.62 11.08 -26.09
N ALA A 33 -15.83 12.25 -25.50
CA ALA A 33 -16.56 13.34 -26.15
C ALA A 33 -15.78 13.92 -27.36
N ALA A 34 -14.46 14.07 -27.25
CA ALA A 34 -13.62 14.53 -28.35
C ALA A 34 -13.54 13.50 -29.49
N GLU A 35 -13.45 12.20 -29.19
CA GLU A 35 -13.48 11.11 -30.16
C GLU A 35 -14.81 11.04 -30.91
N ALA A 36 -15.93 11.29 -30.24
CA ALA A 36 -17.24 11.42 -30.88
C ALA A 36 -17.24 12.59 -31.88
N GLY A 37 -16.69 13.75 -31.49
CA GLY A 37 -16.55 14.91 -32.38
C GLY A 37 -15.66 14.64 -33.60
N VAL A 38 -14.57 13.87 -33.42
CA VAL A 38 -13.73 13.41 -34.55
C VAL A 38 -14.53 12.53 -35.50
N SER A 39 -15.30 11.58 -34.96
CA SER A 39 -16.11 10.66 -35.77
C SER A 39 -17.17 11.42 -36.61
N GLU A 40 -17.78 12.46 -36.03
CA GLU A 40 -18.73 13.34 -36.73
C GLU A 40 -18.02 14.14 -37.84
N ALA A 41 -16.85 14.72 -37.56
CA ALA A 41 -16.06 15.45 -38.54
C ALA A 41 -15.65 14.57 -39.73
N GLU A 42 -15.17 13.36 -39.43
CA GLU A 42 -14.77 12.38 -40.43
C GLU A 42 -15.95 11.95 -41.32
N ALA A 43 -17.15 11.80 -40.75
CA ALA A 43 -18.33 11.47 -41.53
C ALA A 43 -18.65 12.57 -42.57
N VAL A 44 -18.60 13.84 -42.19
CA VAL A 44 -18.82 14.98 -43.10
C VAL A 44 -17.77 15.04 -44.21
N ILE A 45 -16.49 14.87 -43.86
CA ILE A 45 -15.39 14.87 -44.84
C ILE A 45 -15.54 13.70 -45.82
N ASN A 46 -15.90 12.51 -45.32
CA ASN A 46 -16.11 11.32 -46.14
C ASN A 46 -17.33 11.45 -47.07
N GLU A 47 -18.42 12.06 -46.61
CA GLU A 47 -19.59 12.38 -47.44
C GLU A 47 -19.18 13.30 -48.60
N PHE A 48 -18.46 14.38 -48.29
CA PHE A 48 -17.96 15.33 -49.28
C PHE A 48 -16.99 14.69 -50.29
N ALA A 49 -16.07 13.86 -49.82
CA ALA A 49 -15.17 13.08 -50.66
C ALA A 49 -15.94 12.09 -51.57
N GLY A 50 -17.03 11.52 -51.05
CA GLY A 50 -17.96 10.67 -51.80
C GLY A 50 -18.64 11.40 -52.95
N LEU A 51 -19.18 12.60 -52.71
CA LEU A 51 -19.78 13.45 -53.75
C LEU A 51 -18.76 13.80 -54.85
N ARG A 52 -17.55 14.22 -54.47
CA ARG A 52 -16.47 14.51 -55.43
C ARG A 52 -16.08 13.28 -56.25
N SER A 53 -16.08 12.10 -55.64
CA SER A 53 -15.75 10.85 -56.32
C SER A 53 -16.83 10.45 -57.31
N LYS A 54 -18.12 10.58 -56.94
CA LYS A 54 -19.26 10.38 -57.85
C LYS A 54 -19.17 11.30 -59.07
N ARG A 55 -18.89 12.60 -58.84
CA ARG A 55 -18.74 13.59 -59.90
C ARG A 55 -17.60 13.25 -60.87
N LYS A 56 -16.45 12.79 -60.35
CA LYS A 56 -15.33 12.30 -61.16
C LYS A 56 -15.70 11.08 -61.99
N GLY A 57 -16.48 10.15 -61.44
CA GLY A 57 -17.00 8.97 -62.16
C GLY A 57 -17.86 9.36 -63.36
N ILE A 58 -18.88 10.20 -63.13
CA ILE A 58 -19.77 10.70 -64.19
C ILE A 58 -18.96 11.43 -65.27
N PHE A 59 -17.99 12.27 -64.87
CA PHE A 59 -17.12 12.95 -65.82
C PHE A 59 -16.35 11.98 -66.72
N ALA A 60 -15.74 10.94 -66.12
CA ALA A 60 -14.99 9.94 -66.86
C ALA A 60 -15.88 9.13 -67.83
N ASP A 61 -17.11 8.81 -67.44
CA ASP A 61 -18.04 8.06 -68.27
C ASP A 61 -18.59 8.90 -69.43
N LEU A 62 -18.89 10.18 -69.19
CA LEU A 62 -19.28 11.11 -70.27
C LEU A 62 -18.16 11.28 -71.30
N LEU A 63 -16.91 11.38 -70.85
CA LEU A 63 -15.75 11.43 -71.74
C LEU A 63 -15.62 10.17 -72.60
N LYS A 64 -15.77 8.97 -72.02
CA LYS A 64 -15.76 7.71 -72.78
C LYS A 64 -16.86 7.64 -73.83
N MET A 65 -18.03 8.22 -73.54
CA MET A 65 -19.17 8.27 -74.46
C MET A 65 -19.09 9.40 -75.49
N GLY A 66 -18.08 10.27 -75.44
CA GLY A 66 -17.99 11.45 -76.30
C GLY A 66 -19.11 12.47 -76.08
N LYS A 67 -19.77 12.43 -74.92
CA LYS A 67 -20.88 13.32 -74.56
C LYS A 67 -20.35 14.60 -73.90
N PRO A 68 -21.08 15.72 -73.99
CA PRO A 68 -20.74 16.92 -73.25
C PRO A 68 -20.71 16.63 -71.73
N THR A 69 -19.67 17.13 -71.05
CA THR A 69 -19.39 16.87 -69.64
C THR A 69 -20.24 17.69 -68.65
N ASN A 70 -21.19 18.47 -69.17
CA ASN A 70 -22.03 19.42 -68.45
C ASN A 70 -23.52 19.03 -68.56
N THR A 71 -23.83 17.77 -68.25
CA THR A 71 -25.19 17.27 -68.14
C THR A 71 -25.90 17.88 -66.92
N GLU A 72 -27.24 17.87 -66.88
CA GLU A 72 -27.98 18.37 -65.71
C GLU A 72 -27.58 17.64 -64.42
N GLU A 73 -27.45 16.30 -64.46
CA GLU A 73 -26.95 15.50 -63.33
C GLU A 73 -25.57 15.96 -62.83
N ALA A 74 -24.68 16.38 -63.75
CA ALA A 74 -23.38 16.90 -63.39
C ALA A 74 -23.46 18.29 -62.72
N LYS A 75 -24.37 19.16 -63.17
CA LYS A 75 -24.59 20.49 -62.58
C LYS A 75 -25.25 20.43 -61.21
N GLU A 76 -26.19 19.50 -61.03
CA GLU A 76 -26.84 19.23 -59.74
C GLU A 76 -25.80 18.79 -58.71
N LEU A 77 -24.94 17.82 -59.06
CA LEU A 77 -23.82 17.40 -58.21
C LEU A 77 -22.79 18.51 -57.98
N ASP A 78 -22.47 19.32 -58.99
CA ASP A 78 -21.54 20.45 -58.82
C ASP A 78 -22.10 21.49 -57.84
N SER A 79 -23.42 21.68 -57.83
CA SER A 79 -24.14 22.57 -56.91
C SER A 79 -24.21 21.98 -55.49
N GLU A 80 -24.44 20.68 -55.35
CA GLU A 80 -24.40 19.96 -54.06
C GLU A 80 -22.99 19.99 -53.44
N ILE A 81 -21.95 19.75 -54.25
CA ILE A 81 -20.55 19.89 -53.84
C ILE A 81 -20.25 21.32 -53.40
N ALA A 82 -20.72 22.33 -54.16
CA ALA A 82 -20.50 23.73 -53.77
C ALA A 82 -21.18 24.06 -52.44
N ALA A 83 -22.40 23.57 -52.20
CA ALA A 83 -23.13 23.78 -50.96
C ALA A 83 -22.48 23.10 -49.75
N LYS A 84 -21.92 21.90 -49.94
CA LYS A 84 -21.28 21.11 -48.86
C LYS A 84 -19.82 21.48 -48.59
N ARG A 85 -19.18 22.25 -49.47
CA ARG A 85 -17.75 22.57 -49.38
C ARG A 85 -17.38 23.29 -48.08
N GLU A 86 -18.15 24.31 -47.69
CA GLU A 86 -17.87 25.08 -46.47
C GLU A 86 -18.09 24.24 -45.20
N GLU A 87 -19.03 23.30 -45.23
CA GLU A 87 -19.24 22.34 -44.13
C GLU A 87 -18.06 21.38 -44.01
N ALA A 88 -17.55 20.88 -45.15
CA ALA A 88 -16.39 19.99 -45.19
C ALA A 88 -15.08 20.70 -44.78
N ASP A 89 -14.88 21.95 -45.21
CA ASP A 89 -13.71 22.75 -44.82
C ASP A 89 -13.73 23.01 -43.30
N ARG A 90 -14.89 23.40 -42.73
CA ARG A 90 -15.05 23.54 -41.27
C ARG A 90 -14.85 22.23 -40.51
N ALA A 91 -15.33 21.11 -41.05
CA ALA A 91 -15.10 19.79 -40.45
C ALA A 91 -13.62 19.42 -40.46
N ALA A 92 -12.87 19.77 -41.52
CA ALA A 92 -11.43 19.54 -41.59
C ALA A 92 -10.67 20.35 -40.52
N ASP A 93 -10.98 21.63 -40.39
CA ASP A 93 -10.40 22.50 -39.35
C ASP A 93 -10.73 21.97 -37.94
N MET A 94 -11.97 21.52 -37.72
CA MET A 94 -12.39 20.92 -36.45
C MET A 94 -11.62 19.63 -36.15
N LEU A 95 -11.38 18.79 -37.16
CA LEU A 95 -10.67 17.52 -36.99
C LEU A 95 -9.19 17.76 -36.62
N GLU A 96 -8.55 18.77 -37.21
CA GLU A 96 -7.19 19.18 -36.84
C GLU A 96 -7.13 19.66 -35.38
N ALA A 97 -8.05 20.56 -34.98
CA ALA A 97 -8.13 21.04 -33.60
C ALA A 97 -8.42 19.91 -32.58
N GLN A 98 -9.31 18.97 -32.93
CA GLN A 98 -9.63 17.82 -32.08
C GLN A 98 -8.47 16.84 -31.93
N LYS A 99 -7.63 16.67 -32.96
CA LYS A 99 -6.42 15.83 -32.87
C LYS A 99 -5.42 16.39 -31.87
N GLU A 100 -5.14 17.69 -31.94
CA GLU A 100 -4.24 18.36 -30.98
C GLU A 100 -4.80 18.25 -29.55
N LEU A 101 -6.11 18.48 -29.39
CA LEU A 101 -6.79 18.33 -28.11
C LEU A 101 -6.67 16.90 -27.58
N LEU A 102 -6.99 15.88 -28.39
CA LEU A 102 -6.89 14.48 -27.98
C LEU A 102 -5.47 14.09 -27.57
N GLU A 103 -4.45 14.54 -28.31
CA GLU A 103 -3.06 14.27 -27.95
C GLU A 103 -2.72 14.87 -26.57
N SER A 104 -3.17 16.09 -26.30
CA SER A 104 -2.99 16.72 -24.98
C SER A 104 -3.72 15.96 -23.86
N LEU A 105 -4.98 15.59 -24.08
CA LEU A 105 -5.79 14.85 -23.10
C LEU A 105 -5.23 13.46 -22.80
N PHE A 106 -4.74 12.74 -23.83
CA PHE A 106 -4.09 11.45 -23.64
C PHE A 106 -2.79 11.56 -22.84
N ASN A 107 -1.98 12.60 -23.12
CA ASN A 107 -0.76 12.86 -22.37
C ASN A 107 -1.08 13.17 -20.89
N ASP A 108 -2.05 14.02 -20.63
CA ASP A 108 -2.49 14.35 -19.26
C ASP A 108 -3.04 13.12 -18.54
N ARG A 109 -3.90 12.33 -19.20
CA ARG A 109 -4.43 11.07 -18.63
C ARG A 109 -3.30 10.12 -18.26
N ARG A 110 -2.29 9.99 -19.13
CA ARG A 110 -1.13 9.15 -18.87
C ARG A 110 -0.33 9.62 -17.65
N GLN A 111 -0.14 10.94 -17.49
CA GLN A 111 0.51 11.49 -16.31
C GLN A 111 -0.28 11.16 -15.03
N HIS A 112 -1.60 11.32 -15.05
CA HIS A 112 -2.46 10.96 -13.91
C HIS A 112 -2.43 9.45 -13.61
N LEU A 113 -2.40 8.57 -14.61
CA LEU A 113 -2.26 7.13 -14.41
C LEU A 113 -0.92 6.75 -13.76
N ASN A 114 0.17 7.40 -14.16
CA ASN A 114 1.47 7.22 -13.51
C ASN A 114 1.40 7.69 -12.05
N ARG A 115 0.79 8.85 -11.81
CA ARG A 115 0.63 9.41 -10.47
C ARG A 115 -0.21 8.52 -9.56
N ILE A 116 -1.28 7.93 -10.06
CA ILE A 116 -2.11 6.94 -9.35
C ILE A 116 -1.25 5.74 -8.95
N SER A 117 -0.42 5.23 -9.85
CA SER A 117 0.46 4.09 -9.58
C SER A 117 1.48 4.40 -8.48
N GLU A 118 2.10 5.57 -8.51
CA GLU A 118 2.99 6.06 -7.46
C GLU A 118 2.27 6.16 -6.11
N LEU A 119 1.08 6.77 -6.08
CA LEU A 119 0.30 6.96 -4.85
C LEU A 119 -0.14 5.62 -4.25
N ARG A 120 -0.49 4.63 -5.07
CA ARG A 120 -0.80 3.27 -4.61
C ARG A 120 0.41 2.60 -3.95
N ASN A 121 1.60 2.75 -4.53
CA ASN A 121 2.84 2.25 -3.94
C ASN A 121 3.14 2.95 -2.60
N LEU A 122 3.04 4.27 -2.55
CA LEU A 122 3.25 5.05 -1.33
C LEU A 122 2.23 4.73 -0.24
N LEU A 123 0.98 4.44 -0.60
CA LEU A 123 -0.06 4.00 0.33
C LEU A 123 0.24 2.61 0.88
N ALA A 124 0.75 1.69 0.07
CA ALA A 124 1.18 0.38 0.54
C ALA A 124 2.30 0.51 1.57
N VAL A 125 3.31 1.34 1.30
CA VAL A 125 4.40 1.64 2.25
C VAL A 125 3.85 2.25 3.54
N SER A 126 2.98 3.26 3.45
CA SER A 126 2.35 3.85 4.65
C SER A 126 1.59 2.82 5.49
N ARG A 127 0.91 1.85 4.88
CA ARG A 127 0.20 0.80 5.64
C ARG A 127 1.18 -0.06 6.43
N TYR A 128 2.31 -0.43 5.81
CA TYR A 128 3.36 -1.16 6.51
C TYR A 128 3.98 -0.34 7.63
N GLU A 129 4.27 0.94 7.41
CA GLU A 129 4.80 1.84 8.43
C GLU A 129 3.83 1.98 9.62
N MET A 130 2.53 2.19 9.35
CA MET A 130 1.51 2.25 10.40
C MET A 130 1.41 0.94 11.19
N PHE A 131 1.50 -0.21 10.51
CA PHE A 131 1.48 -1.51 11.15
C PHE A 131 2.69 -1.71 12.09
N ILE A 132 3.89 -1.35 11.62
CA ILE A 132 5.12 -1.41 12.42
C ILE A 132 5.01 -0.47 13.63
N ALA A 133 4.58 0.78 13.43
CA ALA A 133 4.39 1.73 14.53
C ALA A 133 3.39 1.19 15.57
N GLY A 134 2.30 0.55 15.14
CA GLY A 134 1.36 -0.09 16.05
C GLY A 134 1.98 -1.21 16.89
N ILE A 135 2.86 -2.03 16.29
CA ILE A 135 3.62 -3.04 17.04
C ILE A 135 4.57 -2.37 18.03
N GLU A 136 5.38 -1.41 17.57
CA GLU A 136 6.40 -0.74 18.38
C GLU A 136 5.80 0.04 19.57
N GLU A 137 4.69 0.74 19.36
CA GLU A 137 4.11 1.61 20.38
C GLU A 137 3.14 0.89 21.33
N THR A 138 2.44 -0.15 20.87
CA THR A 138 1.39 -0.81 21.67
C THR A 138 1.80 -2.21 22.10
N HIS A 139 2.10 -3.09 21.14
CA HIS A 139 2.25 -4.53 21.43
C HIS A 139 3.61 -4.90 22.01
N LEU A 140 4.67 -4.22 21.58
CA LEU A 140 6.02 -4.47 22.07
C LEU A 140 6.15 -4.10 23.56
N PRO A 141 5.66 -2.94 24.05
CA PRO A 141 5.66 -2.64 25.48
C PRO A 141 4.87 -3.66 26.32
N GLU A 142 3.66 -4.03 25.90
CA GLU A 142 2.83 -5.03 26.58
C GLU A 142 3.55 -6.38 26.69
N TYR A 143 4.17 -6.82 25.60
CA TYR A 143 4.96 -8.04 25.58
C TYR A 143 6.16 -7.97 26.54
N LEU A 144 6.89 -6.84 26.53
CA LEU A 144 8.03 -6.63 27.42
C LEU A 144 7.63 -6.61 28.90
N GLU A 145 6.47 -6.04 29.23
CA GLU A 145 5.91 -6.05 30.58
C GLU A 145 5.50 -7.47 31.02
N ALA A 146 4.87 -8.24 30.14
CA ALA A 146 4.54 -9.64 30.41
C ALA A 146 5.80 -10.49 30.62
N ALA A 147 6.83 -10.30 29.80
CA ALA A 147 8.11 -10.98 29.93
C ALA A 147 8.80 -10.65 31.27
N ARG A 148 8.77 -9.38 31.69
CA ARG A 148 9.26 -8.95 33.02
C ARG A 148 8.50 -9.62 34.16
N THR A 149 7.18 -9.70 34.04
CA THR A 149 6.32 -10.34 35.06
C THR A 149 6.60 -11.82 35.19
N TYR A 150 6.71 -12.52 34.06
CA TYR A 150 7.11 -13.94 34.05
C TYR A 150 8.48 -14.13 34.70
N THR A 151 9.44 -13.27 34.36
CA THR A 151 10.81 -13.33 34.90
C THR A 151 10.81 -13.20 36.42
N LYS A 152 10.04 -12.27 36.98
CA LYS A 152 9.87 -12.10 38.43
C LYS A 152 9.23 -13.34 39.08
N ALA A 153 8.19 -13.90 38.47
CA ALA A 153 7.55 -15.10 38.97
C ALA A 153 8.50 -16.31 39.00
N ALA A 154 9.30 -16.48 37.94
CA ALA A 154 10.32 -17.52 37.85
C ALA A 154 11.42 -17.34 38.92
N ALA A 155 11.90 -16.11 39.14
CA ALA A 155 12.88 -15.79 40.18
C ALA A 155 12.35 -16.15 41.58
N LYS A 156 11.09 -15.81 41.87
CA LYS A 156 10.43 -16.14 43.13
C LYS A 156 10.32 -17.65 43.36
N LEU A 157 9.90 -18.41 42.34
CA LEU A 157 9.85 -19.87 42.41
C LEU A 157 11.23 -20.49 42.69
N ALA A 158 12.28 -19.99 42.01
CA ALA A 158 13.66 -20.43 42.24
C ALA A 158 14.15 -20.10 43.66
N GLY A 159 13.84 -18.90 44.17
CA GLY A 159 14.15 -18.47 45.53
C GLY A 159 13.49 -19.36 46.58
N ILE A 160 12.20 -19.69 46.40
CA ILE A 160 11.46 -20.62 47.26
C ILE A 160 12.10 -22.01 47.22
N GLY A 161 12.43 -22.53 46.03
CA GLY A 161 13.09 -23.84 45.91
C GLY A 161 14.45 -23.88 46.60
N LYS A 162 15.25 -22.83 46.48
CA LYS A 162 16.53 -22.70 47.18
C LYS A 162 16.35 -22.66 48.70
N ALA A 163 15.40 -21.87 49.20
CA ALA A 163 15.08 -21.82 50.63
C ALA A 163 14.58 -23.17 51.17
N ALA A 164 13.75 -23.90 50.41
CA ALA A 164 13.27 -25.23 50.78
C ALA A 164 14.41 -26.25 50.88
N ILE A 165 15.38 -26.21 49.97
CA ILE A 165 16.58 -27.06 50.03
C ILE A 165 17.43 -26.70 51.25
N GLU A 166 17.71 -25.43 51.49
CA GLU A 166 18.50 -24.99 52.65
C GLU A 166 17.82 -25.40 53.97
N MET A 167 16.50 -25.23 54.08
CA MET A 167 15.73 -25.65 55.25
C MET A 167 15.79 -27.18 55.44
N ARG A 168 15.66 -27.96 54.37
CA ARG A 168 15.83 -29.42 54.43
C ARG A 168 17.23 -29.80 54.91
N THR A 169 18.28 -29.19 54.37
CA THR A 169 19.67 -29.45 54.76
C THR A 169 19.86 -29.15 56.25
N ASN A 170 19.39 -27.99 56.72
CA ASN A 170 19.47 -27.60 58.13
C ASN A 170 18.72 -28.59 59.06
N LEU A 171 17.53 -29.06 58.67
CA LEU A 171 16.80 -30.06 59.45
C LEU A 171 17.58 -31.38 59.55
N GLN A 172 18.13 -31.84 58.42
CA GLN A 172 18.95 -33.06 58.37
C GLN A 172 20.23 -32.94 59.23
N GLU A 173 20.92 -31.79 59.17
CA GLU A 173 22.12 -31.52 59.99
C GLU A 173 21.80 -31.51 61.48
N ASN A 174 20.62 -31.05 61.88
CA ASN A 174 20.16 -31.04 63.28
C ASN A 174 19.51 -32.36 63.73
N GLY A 175 19.63 -33.44 62.94
CA GLY A 175 19.14 -34.77 63.30
C GLY A 175 17.61 -34.94 63.20
N LEU A 176 16.88 -33.93 62.72
CA LEU A 176 15.45 -33.98 62.47
C LEU A 176 15.21 -34.54 61.06
N ARG A 177 14.56 -35.69 60.96
CA ARG A 177 14.12 -36.22 59.66
C ARG A 177 12.75 -35.63 59.33
N PRO A 178 12.58 -34.88 58.23
CA PRO A 178 11.26 -34.48 57.76
C PRO A 178 10.43 -35.73 57.42
N ASP A 179 9.17 -35.79 57.87
CA ASP A 179 8.23 -36.88 57.53
C ASP A 179 8.01 -36.97 56.00
N CYS A 180 8.15 -35.84 55.30
CA CYS A 180 8.09 -35.74 53.86
C CYS A 180 9.49 -35.89 53.24
N ARG A 181 9.89 -37.13 52.91
CA ARG A 181 11.21 -37.45 52.33
C ARG A 181 11.55 -36.66 51.06
N ASN A 182 10.53 -36.23 50.30
CA ASN A 182 10.67 -35.52 49.03
C ASN A 182 10.49 -33.99 49.14
N TYR A 183 10.42 -33.44 50.37
CA TYR A 183 10.28 -31.99 50.57
C TYR A 183 11.44 -31.24 49.91
N GLY A 184 11.11 -30.28 49.05
CA GLY A 184 12.06 -29.49 48.27
C GLY A 184 12.72 -30.18 47.07
N GLU A 185 12.53 -31.49 46.85
CA GLU A 185 13.21 -32.22 45.75
C GLU A 185 12.68 -31.86 44.36
N PHE A 186 11.40 -31.52 44.26
CA PHE A 186 10.74 -31.16 43.00
C PHE A 186 10.61 -29.65 42.79
N MET A 187 11.11 -28.84 43.73
CA MET A 187 11.10 -27.39 43.55
C MET A 187 12.30 -26.96 42.70
N PRO A 188 12.09 -26.12 41.68
CA PRO A 188 13.20 -25.59 40.90
C PRO A 188 14.13 -24.79 41.82
N ASN A 189 15.41 -25.17 41.89
CA ASN A 189 16.43 -24.51 42.71
C ASN A 189 17.44 -23.70 41.87
N ARG A 190 17.17 -23.62 40.56
CA ARG A 190 17.93 -22.88 39.55
C ARG A 190 16.94 -22.20 38.62
N ILE A 191 17.35 -21.04 38.11
CA ILE A 191 16.59 -20.28 37.11
C ILE A 191 16.47 -21.12 35.83
N ILE A 192 15.26 -21.24 35.27
CA ILE A 192 15.10 -21.60 33.86
C ILE A 192 15.57 -20.37 33.10
N ASP A 193 16.79 -20.43 32.56
CA ASP A 193 17.39 -19.35 31.78
C ASP A 193 16.55 -19.19 30.50
N LEU A 194 15.57 -18.27 30.53
CA LEU A 194 14.76 -17.92 29.36
C LEU A 194 15.57 -17.05 28.40
N ARG A 195 16.69 -17.57 27.90
CA ARG A 195 17.26 -17.06 26.66
C ARG A 195 16.35 -17.57 25.56
N LEU A 196 15.35 -16.78 25.17
CA LEU A 196 14.59 -17.05 23.95
C LEU A 196 15.56 -16.94 22.76
N PRO A 197 15.97 -18.06 22.12
CA PRO A 197 16.94 -18.00 21.05
C PRO A 197 16.30 -17.29 19.85
N GLY A 198 16.94 -16.21 19.38
CA GLY A 198 16.55 -15.50 18.16
C GLY A 198 15.84 -14.16 18.32
N PHE A 199 15.37 -13.79 19.51
CA PHE A 199 14.59 -12.53 19.69
C PHE A 199 15.46 -11.31 20.02
N PHE A 200 16.54 -11.47 20.78
CA PHE A 200 17.44 -10.36 21.15
C PHE A 200 18.40 -9.91 20.04
N ASN A 201 18.60 -10.73 19.00
CA ASN A 201 19.50 -10.40 17.88
C ASN A 201 18.92 -9.38 16.89
N MET A 202 17.64 -9.00 17.02
CA MET A 202 16.99 -8.05 16.09
C MET A 202 16.81 -6.65 16.67
N MET A 203 17.06 -6.44 17.96
CA MET A 203 16.68 -5.20 18.64
C MET A 203 17.72 -4.09 18.55
N ASP A 204 18.95 -4.35 18.09
CA ASP A 204 19.97 -3.33 18.19
C ASP A 204 21.06 -3.48 17.12
N ASN A 205 21.13 -2.51 16.22
CA ASN A 205 22.32 -2.24 15.41
C ASN A 205 23.51 -1.74 16.27
N THR A 206 23.38 -1.79 17.60
CA THR A 206 24.49 -1.62 18.55
C THR A 206 25.05 -3.02 18.85
N GLY A 207 26.35 -3.19 18.65
CA GLY A 207 27.00 -4.47 18.88
C GLY A 207 26.78 -4.98 20.31
N GLY A 208 25.98 -6.04 20.44
CA GLY A 208 26.13 -7.18 21.36
C GLY A 208 26.33 -6.96 22.87
N GLU A 209 26.44 -5.75 23.40
CA GLU A 209 26.87 -5.52 24.79
C GLU A 209 25.74 -5.06 25.74
N GLU A 210 24.64 -4.51 25.20
CA GLU A 210 23.47 -4.14 26.01
C GLU A 210 22.25 -4.96 25.61
N ASN A 211 22.36 -6.28 25.75
CA ASN A 211 21.16 -7.07 26.02
C ASN A 211 20.46 -6.38 27.21
N ALA A 212 19.15 -6.17 27.15
CA ALA A 212 18.36 -5.90 28.35
C ALA A 212 18.45 -7.13 29.26
N ILE A 213 19.58 -7.26 29.97
CA ILE A 213 19.89 -8.32 30.90
C ILE A 213 18.95 -8.07 32.07
N PHE A 214 17.82 -8.77 32.06
CA PHE A 214 17.03 -8.92 33.27
C PHE A 214 17.88 -9.72 34.25
N ASP A 215 18.45 -9.04 35.25
CA ASP A 215 19.27 -9.68 36.28
C ASP A 215 18.40 -10.50 37.24
N ILE A 216 18.06 -11.71 36.80
CA ILE A 216 17.19 -12.65 37.52
C ILE A 216 17.86 -13.11 38.83
N PHE A 217 19.19 -13.13 38.88
CA PHE A 217 19.94 -13.58 40.07
C PHE A 217 19.77 -12.63 41.24
N LYS A 218 19.82 -11.31 40.98
CA LYS A 218 19.63 -10.30 42.03
C LYS A 218 18.22 -10.31 42.61
N ASP A 219 17.20 -10.50 41.77
CA ASP A 219 15.81 -10.55 42.24
C ASP A 219 15.51 -11.87 42.98
N MET A 220 16.13 -12.98 42.57
CA MET A 220 16.03 -14.27 43.28
C MET A 220 16.59 -14.20 44.71
N GLU A 221 17.76 -13.59 44.92
CA GLU A 221 18.35 -13.49 46.27
C GLU A 221 17.50 -12.61 47.20
N LYS A 222 16.89 -11.53 46.70
CA LYS A 222 15.94 -10.71 47.48
C LYS A 222 14.71 -11.50 47.91
N GLU A 223 14.11 -12.28 47.00
CA GLU A 223 12.93 -13.10 47.32
C GLU A 223 13.29 -14.21 48.30
N LYS A 224 14.48 -14.83 48.18
CA LYS A 224 15.00 -15.78 49.17
C LYS A 224 15.05 -15.14 50.56
N GLU A 225 15.68 -13.97 50.69
CA GLU A 225 15.78 -13.25 51.98
C GLU A 225 14.40 -12.91 52.56
N ALA A 226 13.46 -12.45 51.74
CA ALA A 226 12.09 -12.14 52.16
C ALA A 226 11.37 -13.37 52.72
N VAL A 227 11.49 -14.52 52.04
CA VAL A 227 10.91 -15.80 52.51
C VAL A 227 11.54 -16.24 53.82
N PHE A 228 12.87 -16.21 53.94
CA PHE A 228 13.56 -16.56 55.19
C PHE A 228 13.16 -15.67 56.36
N ASN A 229 12.98 -14.37 56.13
CA ASN A 229 12.54 -13.44 57.18
C ASN A 229 11.08 -13.67 57.61
N SER A 230 10.22 -14.17 56.71
CA SER A 230 8.83 -14.51 57.07
C SER A 230 8.68 -15.80 57.89
N LEU A 231 9.73 -16.61 57.98
CA LEU A 231 9.77 -17.90 58.68
C LEU A 231 10.44 -17.83 60.06
N LYS A 232 10.98 -16.67 60.45
CA LYS A 232 11.55 -16.38 61.78
C LYS A 232 10.47 -15.81 62.71
#